data_AF-A0A7V6NEY8-F1
#
_entry.id   AF-A0A7V6NEY8-F1
#
_cell.length_a   1.000
_cell.length_b   1.000
_cell.length_c   1.000
_cell.angle_alpha   90.00
_cell.angle_beta   90.00
_cell.angle_gamma   90.00
#
_symmetry.space_group_name_H-M   'P 1'
#
loop_
_entity.id
_entity.type
_entity.pdbx_description
1 polymer ?
#
loop_
_entity_poly.entity_id
_entity_poly.type
_entity_poly.pdbx_seq_one_letter_code
_entity_poly.pdbx_strand_id
1 'polypeptide(L)'
;MKRFFLLASLFVLAGCQTQQQQLPIVQAALYDTSSVFYTDFNTYPATRNELPIGVFDSGTGGLTVLEAILASELLPGEDYIYLGDQANMPYGNYSAENKTDFLRELIMKDAFFLLGEQVKALVVACNTATAYGLEDISDYLDKSQSGVKAIGVIHAGVNATLDNIHPEEDVAVGVMATTGTIASGGYENTFYALAQERDYTGRLQVINRGSYGFAEAVDGEQDFVSPTARTVRETYRGPSLDHSDFSIDAQLLPVYSFDFTNNRMLWEGTPENLTVLQLNHAANYARYHLVSLVETLRQSDNPLPLQYLVLGCTHYPYEKAVLEETLQHLRNYEDPQGDHPYRDLIAPHVQLIDPALETARQLYTQLTDDNLLTTATTPSTAAFYISVPILDTDAAPTPSGSAASAGSAASAGSAASAASAGSAASAGSAASAGSAEPVISVPAPAERLDSLGRFTYAYKYGRTPGIFTQDVLIVPFSKDNIDAETIDRLKTLPYTWPLLRWEDN
;
A
#
# COMPACT_ATOMS: atom_id res chain seq x y z
N MET A 1 7.42 -69.44 -13.49
CA MET A 1 7.13 -68.20 -14.24
C MET A 1 6.08 -67.43 -13.45
N LYS A 2 6.19 -66.18 -12.99
CA LYS A 2 7.23 -65.16 -12.84
C LYS A 2 6.82 -64.39 -11.57
N ARG A 3 7.73 -64.18 -10.62
CA ARG A 3 7.50 -63.28 -9.48
C ARG A 3 7.73 -61.85 -9.99
N PHE A 4 6.72 -60.98 -9.91
CA PHE A 4 6.87 -59.55 -10.16
C PHE A 4 7.23 -58.87 -8.83
N PHE A 5 8.47 -58.43 -8.71
CA PHE A 5 8.88 -57.43 -7.73
C PHE A 5 8.42 -56.07 -8.28
N LEU A 6 7.46 -55.41 -7.64
CA LEU A 6 7.23 -53.99 -7.84
C LEU A 6 8.24 -53.25 -6.95
N LEU A 7 9.25 -52.63 -7.55
CA LEU A 7 10.02 -51.57 -6.89
C LEU A 7 9.11 -50.35 -6.79
N ALA A 8 8.71 -49.99 -5.57
CA ALA A 8 8.17 -48.67 -5.30
C ALA A 8 9.33 -47.67 -5.27
N SER A 9 9.53 -46.94 -6.35
CA SER A 9 10.38 -45.76 -6.39
C SER A 9 9.69 -44.64 -5.61
N LEU A 10 10.17 -44.40 -4.40
CA LEU A 10 9.80 -43.26 -3.56
C LEU A 10 10.33 -41.99 -4.25
N PHE A 11 9.48 -41.29 -5.00
CA PHE A 11 9.77 -39.92 -5.43
C PHE A 11 9.53 -39.00 -4.23
N VAL A 12 10.61 -38.64 -3.54
CA VAL A 12 10.61 -37.49 -2.63
C VAL A 12 10.54 -36.25 -3.52
N LEU A 13 9.34 -35.71 -3.70
CA LEU A 13 9.15 -34.35 -4.20
C LEU A 13 9.65 -33.41 -3.10
N ALA A 14 10.94 -33.06 -3.16
CA ALA A 14 11.43 -31.89 -2.47
C ALA A 14 10.70 -30.69 -3.09
N GLY A 15 9.75 -30.13 -2.34
CA GLY A 15 9.16 -28.85 -2.70
C GLY A 15 10.26 -27.82 -2.78
N CYS A 16 10.58 -27.37 -3.99
CA CYS A 16 11.33 -26.13 -4.18
C CYS A 16 10.42 -25.00 -3.72
N GLN A 17 10.46 -24.66 -2.43
CA GLN A 17 10.18 -23.29 -2.03
C GLN A 17 11.27 -22.44 -2.69
N THR A 18 10.91 -21.74 -3.75
CA THR A 18 11.75 -20.67 -4.29
C THR A 18 11.87 -19.62 -3.21
N GLN A 19 12.97 -19.66 -2.46
CA GLN A 19 13.29 -18.65 -1.46
C GLN A 19 13.32 -17.29 -2.17
N GLN A 20 12.39 -16.41 -1.81
CA GLN A 20 12.27 -15.07 -2.40
C GLN A 20 13.63 -14.36 -2.24
N GLN A 21 14.12 -13.74 -3.32
CA GLN A 21 15.41 -13.09 -3.29
C GLN A 21 15.41 -11.99 -2.22
N GLN A 22 16.35 -12.10 -1.28
CA GLN A 22 16.49 -11.15 -0.18
C GLN A 22 16.93 -9.79 -0.74
N LEU A 23 16.23 -8.72 -0.32
CA LEU A 23 16.48 -7.37 -0.81
C LEU A 23 17.83 -6.84 -0.29
N PRO A 24 18.59 -6.05 -1.08
CA PRO A 24 19.84 -5.45 -0.63
C PRO A 24 19.72 -4.64 0.67
N ILE A 25 18.60 -3.94 0.86
CA ILE A 25 18.33 -3.17 2.07
C ILE A 25 18.23 -4.06 3.32
N VAL A 26 17.60 -5.23 3.20
CA VAL A 26 17.46 -6.19 4.30
C VAL A 26 18.83 -6.78 4.66
N GLN A 27 19.66 -7.06 3.66
CA GLN A 27 21.02 -7.53 3.90
C GLN A 27 21.88 -6.48 4.62
N ALA A 28 21.77 -5.21 4.21
CA ALA A 28 22.45 -4.11 4.89
C ALA A 28 21.96 -3.93 6.33
N ALA A 29 20.64 -4.00 6.57
CA ALA A 29 20.04 -3.88 7.90
C ALA A 29 20.44 -5.04 8.85
N LEU A 30 20.67 -6.25 8.33
CA LEU A 30 21.06 -7.41 9.16
C LEU A 30 22.55 -7.46 9.48
N TYR A 31 23.42 -7.06 8.54
CA TYR A 31 24.83 -7.44 8.59
C TYR A 31 25.82 -6.27 8.48
N ASP A 32 25.35 -5.06 8.17
CA ASP A 32 26.19 -3.87 8.14
C ASP A 32 25.80 -2.91 9.27
N THR A 33 26.55 -2.96 10.36
CA THR A 33 26.33 -2.08 11.52
C THR A 33 26.54 -0.58 11.24
N SER A 34 27.09 -0.24 10.07
CA SER A 34 27.23 1.15 9.62
C SER A 34 26.09 1.63 8.72
N SER A 35 25.19 0.71 8.34
CA SER A 35 24.01 1.02 7.54
C SER A 35 23.04 1.91 8.33
N VAL A 36 22.45 2.90 7.65
CA VAL A 36 21.36 3.72 8.21
C VAL A 36 20.10 2.91 8.52
N PHE A 37 19.99 1.70 7.99
CA PHE A 37 18.87 0.78 8.21
C PHE A 37 19.15 -0.27 9.30
N TYR A 38 20.36 -0.28 9.88
CA TYR A 38 20.70 -1.20 10.95
C TYR A 38 20.05 -0.76 12.27
N THR A 39 19.25 -1.64 12.88
CA THR A 39 18.70 -1.44 14.22
C THR A 39 19.49 -2.26 15.24
N ASP A 40 20.14 -1.59 16.21
CA ASP A 40 20.78 -2.28 17.32
C ASP A 40 19.76 -2.66 18.40
N PHE A 41 19.18 -3.86 18.29
CA PHE A 41 18.22 -4.36 19.27
C PHE A 41 18.78 -4.55 20.69
N ASN A 42 20.10 -4.47 20.88
CA ASN A 42 20.69 -4.45 22.23
C ASN A 42 20.46 -3.11 22.95
N THR A 43 20.10 -2.06 22.22
CA THR A 43 19.73 -0.76 22.80
C THR A 43 18.30 -0.73 23.32
N TYR A 44 17.46 -1.70 22.93
CA TYR A 44 16.11 -1.82 23.46
C TYR A 44 16.17 -2.13 24.96
N PRO A 45 15.25 -1.58 25.77
CA PRO A 45 15.17 -1.92 27.17
C PRO A 45 14.84 -3.42 27.36
N ALA A 46 15.37 -3.99 28.45
CA ALA A 46 15.11 -5.39 28.80
C ALA A 46 13.61 -5.65 29.07
N THR A 47 12.92 -4.67 29.65
CA THR A 47 11.45 -4.68 29.80
C THR A 47 10.85 -3.82 28.71
N ARG A 48 10.00 -4.41 27.86
CA ARG A 48 9.50 -3.78 26.63
C ARG A 48 8.02 -3.42 26.67
N ASN A 49 7.31 -3.74 27.75
CA ASN A 49 5.87 -3.55 27.86
C ASN A 49 5.44 -2.08 27.75
N GLU A 50 6.33 -1.14 28.06
CA GLU A 50 6.07 0.31 27.96
C GLU A 50 6.58 0.91 26.65
N LEU A 51 7.13 0.11 25.73
CA LEU A 51 7.48 0.57 24.39
C LEU A 51 6.21 0.70 23.53
N PRO A 52 6.17 1.66 22.60
CA PRO A 52 5.00 1.86 21.76
C PRO A 52 4.81 0.74 20.74
N ILE A 53 3.59 0.64 20.21
CA ILE A 53 3.24 -0.19 19.06
C ILE A 53 3.44 0.66 17.80
N GLY A 54 4.27 0.18 16.88
CA GLY A 54 4.47 0.83 15.58
C GLY A 54 3.36 0.44 14.62
N VAL A 55 2.74 1.42 13.97
CA VAL A 55 1.70 1.21 12.95
C VAL A 55 2.15 1.95 11.69
N PHE A 56 2.20 1.29 10.53
CA PHE A 56 2.48 2.00 9.28
C PHE A 56 1.55 1.63 8.13
N ASP A 57 1.38 2.59 7.24
CA ASP A 57 0.60 2.49 6.01
C ASP A 57 1.27 3.27 4.88
N SER A 58 0.79 3.10 3.65
CA SER A 58 1.22 3.90 2.51
C SER A 58 0.83 5.38 2.58
N GLY A 59 -0.02 5.79 3.53
CA GLY A 59 -0.48 7.17 3.67
C GLY A 59 -1.30 7.37 4.94
N THR A 60 -2.35 8.21 4.88
CA THR A 60 -3.24 8.47 6.02
C THR A 60 -4.39 7.48 6.15
N GLY A 61 -4.63 6.64 5.13
CA GLY A 61 -5.69 5.63 5.14
C GLY A 61 -5.58 4.67 6.33
N GLY A 62 -4.37 4.24 6.68
CA GLY A 62 -4.10 3.34 7.81
C GLY A 62 -4.53 3.84 9.18
N LEU A 63 -4.89 5.12 9.32
CA LEU A 63 -5.49 5.64 10.55
C LEU A 63 -6.84 4.98 10.86
N THR A 64 -7.52 4.38 9.87
CA THR A 64 -8.72 3.55 10.13
C THR A 64 -8.39 2.26 10.90
N VAL A 65 -7.19 1.70 10.71
CA VAL A 65 -6.71 0.54 11.49
C VAL A 65 -6.35 0.96 12.90
N LEU A 66 -5.66 2.09 13.07
CA LEU A 66 -5.38 2.64 14.40
C LEU A 66 -6.67 2.99 15.14
N GLU A 67 -7.64 3.58 14.45
CA GLU A 67 -8.97 3.86 14.99
C GLU A 67 -9.64 2.59 15.53
N ALA A 68 -9.63 1.50 14.75
CA ALA A 68 -10.21 0.23 15.18
C ALA A 68 -9.48 -0.39 16.37
N ILE A 69 -8.15 -0.27 16.43
CA ILE A 69 -7.33 -0.69 17.57
C ILE A 69 -7.75 0.09 18.83
N LEU A 70 -7.80 1.42 18.75
CA LEU A 70 -8.18 2.28 19.88
C LEU A 70 -9.64 2.04 20.31
N ALA A 71 -10.56 1.89 19.35
CA ALA A 71 -11.98 1.65 19.60
C ALA A 71 -12.28 0.25 20.18
N SER A 72 -11.37 -0.73 20.01
CA SER A 72 -11.59 -2.10 20.48
C SER A 72 -11.61 -2.23 22.00
N GLU A 73 -11.04 -1.26 22.73
CA GLU A 73 -10.81 -1.29 24.18
C GLU A 73 -9.99 -2.51 24.68
N LEU A 74 -9.42 -3.31 23.78
CA LEU A 74 -8.58 -4.48 24.13
C LEU A 74 -7.17 -4.09 24.58
N LEU A 75 -6.71 -2.91 24.14
CA LEU A 75 -5.33 -2.43 24.29
C LEU A 75 -5.30 -1.09 25.07
N PRO A 76 -5.93 -1.00 26.26
CA PRO A 76 -6.01 0.26 26.99
C PRO A 76 -4.61 0.67 27.50
N GLY A 77 -4.30 1.96 27.36
CA GLY A 77 -3.05 2.54 27.86
C GLY A 77 -1.83 2.24 27.01
N GLU A 78 -1.98 1.50 25.90
CA GLU A 78 -0.90 1.30 24.94
C GLU A 78 -0.56 2.61 24.23
N ASP A 79 0.73 2.86 24.02
CA ASP A 79 1.23 4.00 23.24
C ASP A 79 1.52 3.57 21.80
N TYR A 80 1.40 4.51 20.85
CA TYR A 80 1.52 4.22 19.43
C TYR A 80 2.49 5.16 18.71
N ILE A 81 3.15 4.65 17.67
CA ILE A 81 3.83 5.48 16.67
C ILE A 81 3.23 5.14 15.31
N TYR A 82 2.63 6.13 14.65
CA TYR A 82 2.06 5.99 13.32
C TYR A 82 3.00 6.56 12.26
N LEU A 83 3.21 5.84 11.16
CA LEU A 83 3.89 6.32 9.96
C LEU A 83 3.00 6.16 8.71
N GLY A 84 2.77 7.24 7.97
CA GLY A 84 2.20 7.20 6.63
C GLY A 84 3.23 7.55 5.55
N ASP A 85 3.54 6.63 4.62
CA ASP A 85 4.49 6.87 3.53
C ASP A 85 3.89 7.65 2.33
N GLN A 86 3.29 8.82 2.64
CA GLN A 86 2.52 9.62 1.68
C GLN A 86 3.32 10.02 0.44
N ALA A 87 4.63 10.29 0.57
CA ALA A 87 5.47 10.66 -0.56
C ALA A 87 5.48 9.57 -1.65
N ASN A 88 5.40 8.30 -1.27
CA ASN A 88 5.48 7.16 -2.20
C ASN A 88 4.13 6.53 -2.51
N MET A 89 3.05 6.97 -1.86
CA MET A 89 1.67 6.57 -2.16
C MET A 89 1.30 6.81 -3.64
N PRO A 90 0.41 6.01 -4.25
CA PRO A 90 -0.19 4.77 -3.75
C PRO A 90 0.68 3.53 -4.02
N TYR A 91 0.78 2.65 -3.01
CA TYR A 91 1.47 1.36 -3.11
C TYR A 91 0.79 0.39 -4.09
N GLY A 92 -0.53 0.48 -4.23
CA GLY A 92 -1.33 -0.40 -5.08
C GLY A 92 -0.90 -0.48 -6.54
N ASN A 93 -0.24 0.57 -7.06
CA ASN A 93 0.10 0.67 -8.48
C ASN A 93 1.50 0.11 -8.82
N TYR A 94 2.40 -0.07 -7.85
CA TYR A 94 3.79 -0.46 -8.14
C TYR A 94 3.91 -1.82 -8.84
N SER A 95 3.05 -2.78 -8.51
CA SER A 95 3.06 -4.11 -9.14
C SER A 95 2.72 -4.04 -10.64
N ALA A 96 1.69 -3.27 -11.00
CA ALA A 96 1.30 -3.03 -12.39
C ALA A 96 2.41 -2.33 -13.19
N GLU A 97 3.18 -1.46 -12.53
CA GLU A 97 4.34 -0.77 -13.10
C GLU A 97 5.62 -1.63 -13.13
N ASN A 98 5.55 -2.92 -12.79
CA ASN A 98 6.70 -3.83 -12.69
C ASN A 98 7.77 -3.34 -11.69
N LYS A 99 7.34 -2.73 -10.59
CA LYS A 99 8.19 -2.17 -9.52
C LYS A 99 8.01 -2.89 -8.17
N THR A 100 7.63 -4.15 -8.17
CA THR A 100 7.40 -4.95 -6.95
C THR A 100 8.58 -4.95 -5.99
N ASP A 101 9.82 -5.15 -6.46
CA ASP A 101 10.99 -5.14 -5.57
C ASP A 101 11.26 -3.76 -4.95
N PHE A 102 10.95 -2.68 -5.66
CA PHE A 102 11.05 -1.34 -5.10
C PHE A 102 9.94 -1.06 -4.08
N LEU A 103 8.72 -1.54 -4.33
CA LEU A 103 7.65 -1.50 -3.32
C LEU A 103 8.06 -2.24 -2.05
N ARG A 104 8.61 -3.46 -2.17
CA ARG A 104 9.12 -4.21 -1.01
C ARG A 104 10.20 -3.44 -0.27
N GLU A 105 11.11 -2.79 -0.99
CA GLU A 105 12.13 -1.91 -0.38
C GLU A 105 11.51 -0.75 0.40
N LEU A 106 10.49 -0.07 -0.13
CA LEU A 106 9.78 1.01 0.57
C LEU A 106 9.14 0.50 1.87
N ILE A 107 8.44 -0.64 1.80
CA ILE A 107 7.81 -1.27 2.97
C ILE A 107 8.85 -1.60 4.04
N MET A 108 10.03 -2.10 3.66
CA MET A 108 11.11 -2.34 4.61
C MET A 108 11.67 -1.05 5.22
N LYS A 109 11.77 0.05 4.45
CA LYS A 109 12.18 1.37 4.98
C LYS A 109 11.19 1.86 6.05
N ASP A 110 9.90 1.72 5.81
CA ASP A 110 8.85 2.10 6.77
C ASP A 110 8.99 1.29 8.08
N ALA A 111 9.19 -0.02 7.96
CA ALA A 111 9.43 -0.89 9.11
C ALA A 111 10.71 -0.51 9.86
N PHE A 112 11.82 -0.25 9.15
CA PHE A 112 13.09 0.13 9.77
C PHE A 112 13.02 1.47 10.50
N PHE A 113 12.27 2.45 10.00
CA PHE A 113 12.01 3.69 10.73
C PHE A 113 11.38 3.40 12.10
N LEU A 114 10.28 2.65 12.14
CA LEU A 114 9.58 2.33 13.39
C LEU A 114 10.44 1.48 14.34
N LEU A 115 11.24 0.55 13.82
CA LEU A 115 12.17 -0.23 14.64
C LEU A 115 13.29 0.65 15.23
N GLY A 116 13.73 1.68 14.51
CA GLY A 116 14.64 2.71 15.02
C GLY A 116 14.04 3.52 16.18
N GLU A 117 12.72 3.74 16.18
CA GLU A 117 11.96 4.39 17.25
C GLU A 117 11.62 3.45 18.44
N GLN A 118 12.18 2.24 18.45
CA GLN A 118 12.04 1.24 19.53
C GLN A 118 10.60 0.79 19.82
N VAL A 119 9.91 0.23 18.82
CA VAL A 119 8.57 -0.33 18.99
C VAL A 119 8.59 -1.79 19.50
N LYS A 120 7.61 -2.20 20.31
CA LYS A 120 7.50 -3.60 20.77
C LYS A 120 6.81 -4.53 19.78
N ALA A 121 5.98 -3.99 18.91
CA ALA A 121 5.26 -4.71 17.86
C ALA A 121 5.08 -3.80 16.65
N LEU A 122 4.95 -4.41 15.47
CA LEU A 122 4.62 -3.73 14.23
C LEU A 122 3.23 -4.13 13.74
N VAL A 123 2.45 -3.16 13.30
CA VAL A 123 1.19 -3.34 12.58
C VAL A 123 1.37 -2.79 11.17
N VAL A 124 1.30 -3.69 10.19
CA VAL A 124 1.28 -3.36 8.77
C VAL A 124 -0.17 -3.06 8.38
N ALA A 125 -0.60 -1.81 8.58
CA ALA A 125 -1.99 -1.40 8.36
C ALA A 125 -2.37 -1.38 6.87
N CYS A 126 -1.41 -1.15 5.98
CA CYS A 126 -1.67 -1.20 4.54
C CYS A 126 -1.92 -2.64 4.08
N ASN A 127 -3.04 -2.86 3.38
CA ASN A 127 -3.32 -4.14 2.72
C ASN A 127 -2.27 -4.47 1.65
N THR A 128 -1.87 -3.48 0.86
CA THR A 128 -0.83 -3.69 -0.17
C THR A 128 0.53 -3.96 0.47
N ALA A 129 0.91 -3.25 1.55
CA ALA A 129 2.16 -3.53 2.23
C ALA A 129 2.15 -4.92 2.90
N THR A 130 1.00 -5.33 3.47
CA THR A 130 0.83 -6.67 4.01
C THR A 130 1.06 -7.73 2.94
N ALA A 131 0.44 -7.56 1.76
CA ALA A 131 0.54 -8.50 0.65
C ALA A 131 1.97 -8.70 0.12
N TYR A 132 2.81 -7.65 0.12
CA TYR A 132 4.14 -7.71 -0.50
C TYR A 132 5.30 -7.73 0.49
N GLY A 133 5.12 -7.25 1.72
CA GLY A 133 6.24 -7.04 2.65
C GLY A 133 6.11 -7.70 4.01
N LEU A 134 4.95 -8.25 4.40
CA LEU A 134 4.82 -8.88 5.73
C LEU A 134 5.78 -10.06 5.91
N GLU A 135 5.95 -10.89 4.87
CA GLU A 135 6.89 -12.03 4.90
C GLU A 135 8.34 -11.55 5.04
N ASP A 136 8.75 -10.53 4.27
CA ASP A 136 10.09 -9.95 4.37
C ASP A 136 10.37 -9.36 5.75
N ILE A 137 9.39 -8.64 6.33
CA ILE A 137 9.48 -8.08 7.68
C ILE A 137 9.61 -9.22 8.69
N SER A 138 8.76 -10.24 8.60
CA SER A 138 8.77 -11.37 9.55
C SER A 138 10.09 -12.13 9.51
N ASP A 139 10.60 -12.43 8.29
CA ASP A 139 11.90 -13.07 8.10
C ASP A 139 13.06 -12.22 8.64
N TYR A 140 13.03 -10.89 8.44
CA TYR A 140 14.01 -9.97 9.03
C TYR A 140 13.96 -9.98 10.57
N LEU A 141 12.76 -9.91 11.17
CA LEU A 141 12.59 -9.88 12.62
C LEU A 141 13.04 -11.19 13.28
N ASP A 142 12.77 -12.33 12.65
CA ASP A 142 13.22 -13.64 13.14
C ASP A 142 14.74 -13.78 13.01
N LYS A 143 15.34 -13.38 11.88
CA LYS A 143 16.80 -13.43 11.66
C LYS A 143 17.58 -12.48 12.56
N SER A 144 17.03 -11.30 12.84
CA SER A 144 17.63 -10.33 13.76
C SER A 144 17.47 -10.73 15.24
N GLN A 145 16.68 -11.78 15.52
CA GLN A 145 16.34 -12.21 16.88
C GLN A 145 15.79 -11.06 17.73
N SER A 146 15.09 -10.13 17.08
CA SER A 146 14.63 -8.89 17.70
C SER A 146 13.66 -9.17 18.84
N GLY A 147 12.85 -10.23 18.73
CA GLY A 147 11.71 -10.52 19.59
C GLY A 147 10.49 -9.64 19.30
N VAL A 148 10.56 -8.78 18.29
CA VAL A 148 9.43 -7.97 17.80
C VAL A 148 8.66 -8.82 16.78
N LYS A 149 7.33 -8.71 16.77
CA LYS A 149 6.45 -9.38 15.81
C LYS A 149 5.67 -8.38 14.97
N ALA A 150 5.38 -8.77 13.73
CA ALA A 150 4.63 -7.99 12.77
C ALA A 150 3.26 -8.63 12.52
N ILE A 151 2.20 -7.82 12.60
CA ILE A 151 0.82 -8.21 12.35
C ILE A 151 0.35 -7.49 11.08
N GLY A 152 -0.24 -8.22 10.14
CA GLY A 152 -0.80 -7.65 8.91
C GLY A 152 -2.31 -7.83 8.81
N VAL A 153 -2.94 -6.96 8.02
CA VAL A 153 -4.41 -6.87 7.95
C VAL A 153 -5.09 -7.99 7.15
N ILE A 154 -4.41 -8.61 6.17
CA ILE A 154 -5.03 -9.62 5.28
C ILE A 154 -5.47 -10.85 6.05
N HIS A 155 -4.57 -11.44 6.84
CA HIS A 155 -4.86 -12.62 7.65
C HIS A 155 -6.00 -12.36 8.65
N ALA A 156 -6.02 -11.16 9.24
CA ALA A 156 -7.13 -10.66 10.05
C ALA A 156 -8.47 -10.64 9.28
N GLY A 157 -8.52 -9.99 8.11
CA GLY A 157 -9.75 -9.94 7.31
C GLY A 157 -10.27 -11.33 6.92
N VAL A 158 -9.36 -12.25 6.56
CA VAL A 158 -9.73 -13.62 6.19
C VAL A 158 -10.24 -14.42 7.39
N ASN A 159 -9.54 -14.39 8.53
CA ASN A 159 -10.00 -15.06 9.75
C ASN A 159 -11.37 -14.56 10.19
N ALA A 160 -11.58 -13.24 10.23
CA ALA A 160 -12.89 -12.66 10.56
C ALA A 160 -13.99 -13.14 9.61
N THR A 161 -13.67 -13.31 8.33
CA THR A 161 -14.64 -13.84 7.37
C THR A 161 -14.97 -15.31 7.66
N LEU A 162 -13.94 -16.16 7.79
CA LEU A 162 -14.11 -17.60 8.02
C LEU A 162 -14.73 -17.93 9.39
N ASP A 163 -14.55 -17.09 10.40
CA ASP A 163 -15.20 -17.24 11.72
C ASP A 163 -16.74 -17.13 11.64
N ASN A 164 -17.26 -16.50 10.59
CA ASN A 164 -18.70 -16.33 10.39
C ASN A 164 -19.31 -17.41 9.48
N ILE A 165 -18.53 -18.37 8.97
CA ILE A 165 -18.96 -19.35 7.99
C ILE A 165 -18.90 -20.76 8.60
N HIS A 166 -19.95 -21.57 8.43
CA HIS A 166 -19.91 -22.95 8.89
C HIS A 166 -19.00 -23.81 7.98
N PRO A 167 -18.16 -24.73 8.51
CA PRO A 167 -17.20 -25.51 7.70
C PRO A 167 -17.79 -26.31 6.53
N GLU A 168 -19.07 -26.68 6.62
CA GLU A 168 -19.78 -27.46 5.59
C GLU A 168 -20.58 -26.58 4.60
N GLU A 169 -20.57 -25.26 4.77
CA GLU A 169 -21.40 -24.33 3.99
C GLU A 169 -20.79 -24.03 2.61
N ASP A 170 -21.62 -23.94 1.58
CA ASP A 170 -21.21 -23.39 0.29
C ASP A 170 -21.38 -21.86 0.32
N VAL A 171 -20.30 -21.11 0.09
CA VAL A 171 -20.32 -19.64 0.16
C VAL A 171 -19.51 -18.97 -0.94
N ALA A 172 -20.01 -17.83 -1.45
CA ALA A 172 -19.20 -16.88 -2.19
C ALA A 172 -18.77 -15.71 -1.31
N VAL A 173 -17.47 -15.39 -1.38
CA VAL A 173 -16.84 -14.24 -0.72
C VAL A 173 -16.27 -13.32 -1.78
N GLY A 174 -16.69 -12.07 -1.77
CA GLY A 174 -16.11 -11.01 -2.59
C GLY A 174 -14.94 -10.35 -1.87
N VAL A 175 -13.88 -10.05 -2.58
CA VAL A 175 -12.75 -9.26 -2.07
C VAL A 175 -12.56 -8.05 -2.98
N MET A 176 -12.77 -6.86 -2.43
CA MET A 176 -12.39 -5.61 -3.09
C MET A 176 -11.09 -5.13 -2.45
N ALA A 177 -10.04 -4.95 -3.25
CA ALA A 177 -8.77 -4.39 -2.79
C ALA A 177 -8.12 -3.57 -3.90
N THR A 178 -6.97 -2.95 -3.63
CA THR A 178 -6.16 -2.32 -4.68
C THR A 178 -5.77 -3.35 -5.74
N THR A 179 -5.48 -2.88 -6.96
CA THR A 179 -5.01 -3.75 -8.05
C THR A 179 -3.77 -4.54 -7.65
N GLY A 180 -2.81 -3.90 -6.97
CA GLY A 180 -1.62 -4.56 -6.42
C GLY A 180 -1.94 -5.65 -5.40
N THR A 181 -2.84 -5.40 -4.44
CA THR A 181 -3.25 -6.40 -3.45
C THR A 181 -3.89 -7.61 -4.12
N ILE A 182 -4.80 -7.42 -5.08
CA ILE A 182 -5.42 -8.54 -5.80
C ILE A 182 -4.37 -9.29 -6.63
N ALA A 183 -3.51 -8.58 -7.35
CA ALA A 183 -2.47 -9.19 -8.18
C ALA A 183 -1.47 -10.04 -7.37
N SER A 184 -1.28 -9.74 -6.08
CA SER A 184 -0.42 -10.53 -5.19
C SER A 184 -0.98 -11.92 -4.88
N GLY A 185 -2.28 -12.14 -5.05
CA GLY A 185 -2.98 -13.32 -4.55
C GLY A 185 -3.10 -13.39 -3.02
N GLY A 186 -2.70 -12.35 -2.27
CA GLY A 186 -2.62 -12.36 -0.81
C GLY A 186 -3.92 -12.80 -0.12
N TYR A 187 -5.06 -12.23 -0.50
CA TYR A 187 -6.35 -12.65 0.06
C TYR A 187 -6.74 -14.07 -0.36
N GLU A 188 -6.65 -14.38 -1.65
CA GLU A 188 -7.07 -15.69 -2.20
C GLU A 188 -6.26 -16.84 -1.59
N ASN A 189 -4.93 -16.70 -1.56
CA ASN A 189 -4.03 -17.68 -0.98
C ASN A 189 -4.31 -17.87 0.53
N THR A 190 -4.53 -16.78 1.25
CA THR A 190 -4.82 -16.83 2.69
C THR A 190 -6.18 -17.49 2.96
N PHE A 191 -7.22 -17.20 2.16
CA PHE A 191 -8.52 -17.85 2.26
C PHE A 191 -8.39 -19.36 2.12
N TYR A 192 -7.73 -19.84 1.07
CA TYR A 192 -7.60 -21.28 0.84
C TYR A 192 -6.70 -21.97 1.86
N ALA A 193 -5.60 -21.32 2.29
CA ALA A 193 -4.74 -21.86 3.34
C ALA A 193 -5.50 -22.02 4.67
N LEU A 194 -6.19 -20.97 5.14
CA LEU A 194 -6.93 -21.01 6.39
C LEU A 194 -8.17 -21.92 6.32
N ALA A 195 -8.86 -21.97 5.19
CA ALA A 195 -9.96 -22.92 4.98
C ALA A 195 -9.46 -24.37 5.12
N GLN A 196 -8.29 -24.67 4.54
CA GLN A 196 -7.66 -25.99 4.69
C GLN A 196 -7.24 -26.27 6.15
N GLU A 197 -6.62 -25.31 6.83
CA GLU A 197 -6.22 -25.46 8.24
C GLU A 197 -7.41 -25.70 9.19
N ARG A 198 -8.60 -25.20 8.81
CA ARG A 198 -9.85 -25.32 9.57
C ARG A 198 -10.71 -26.51 9.15
N ASP A 199 -10.18 -27.44 8.35
CA ASP A 199 -10.91 -28.60 7.81
C ASP A 199 -12.23 -28.21 7.11
N TYR A 200 -12.24 -27.08 6.39
CA TYR A 200 -13.41 -26.62 5.63
C TYR A 200 -13.75 -27.59 4.49
N THR A 201 -14.99 -28.07 4.45
CA THR A 201 -15.46 -29.07 3.46
C THR A 201 -16.46 -28.52 2.46
N GLY A 202 -17.08 -27.37 2.74
CA GLY A 202 -17.97 -26.69 1.80
C GLY A 202 -17.23 -26.10 0.61
N ARG A 203 -17.97 -25.64 -0.39
CA ARG A 203 -17.41 -24.93 -1.56
C ARG A 203 -17.20 -23.45 -1.23
N LEU A 204 -15.95 -23.06 -1.04
CA LEU A 204 -15.54 -21.66 -0.91
C LEU A 204 -15.23 -21.08 -2.29
N GLN A 205 -16.03 -20.11 -2.74
CA GLN A 205 -15.81 -19.36 -3.98
C GLN A 205 -15.34 -17.94 -3.67
N VAL A 206 -14.06 -17.64 -3.93
CA VAL A 206 -13.49 -16.29 -3.74
C VAL A 206 -13.55 -15.52 -5.06
N ILE A 207 -14.16 -14.33 -5.06
CA ILE A 207 -14.26 -13.44 -6.22
C ILE A 207 -13.50 -12.15 -5.94
N ASN A 208 -12.42 -11.94 -6.67
CA ASN A 208 -11.50 -10.82 -6.47
C ASN A 208 -11.81 -9.65 -7.42
N ARG A 209 -11.74 -8.42 -6.90
CA ARG A 209 -11.82 -7.19 -7.70
C ARG A 209 -10.71 -6.20 -7.33
N GLY A 210 -9.78 -6.02 -8.27
CA GLY A 210 -8.82 -4.91 -8.24
C GLY A 210 -9.56 -3.60 -8.50
N SER A 211 -9.54 -2.70 -7.52
CA SER A 211 -10.33 -1.46 -7.54
C SER A 211 -9.46 -0.26 -7.88
N TYR A 212 -9.09 -0.18 -9.15
CA TYR A 212 -8.19 0.83 -9.70
C TYR A 212 -8.70 2.27 -9.55
N GLY A 213 -7.89 3.13 -8.94
CA GLY A 213 -8.23 4.53 -8.72
C GLY A 213 -9.19 4.79 -7.57
N PHE A 214 -9.69 3.75 -6.89
CA PHE A 214 -10.68 3.93 -5.83
C PHE A 214 -10.07 4.53 -4.56
N ALA A 215 -8.92 4.03 -4.12
CA ALA A 215 -8.23 4.60 -2.95
C ALA A 215 -7.78 6.04 -3.23
N GLU A 216 -7.25 6.27 -4.43
CA GLU A 216 -6.84 7.57 -4.92
C GLU A 216 -8.03 8.56 -4.99
N ALA A 217 -9.20 8.10 -5.42
CA ALA A 217 -10.41 8.90 -5.43
C ALA A 217 -10.89 9.28 -4.01
N VAL A 218 -10.71 8.40 -3.02
CA VAL A 218 -11.01 8.71 -1.61
C VAL A 218 -10.05 9.76 -1.07
N ASP A 219 -8.78 9.72 -1.47
CA ASP A 219 -7.75 10.69 -1.07
C ASP A 219 -7.77 12.00 -1.89
N GLY A 220 -8.71 12.17 -2.82
CA GLY A 220 -8.79 13.41 -3.60
C GLY A 220 -7.69 13.55 -4.66
N GLU A 221 -7.02 12.45 -5.04
CA GLU A 221 -5.91 12.50 -5.98
C GLU A 221 -6.34 13.06 -7.33
N GLN A 222 -5.64 14.11 -7.79
CA GLN A 222 -6.09 14.89 -8.94
C GLN A 222 -6.18 14.07 -10.22
N ASP A 223 -5.33 13.07 -10.41
CA ASP A 223 -5.41 12.21 -11.60
C ASP A 223 -6.70 11.37 -11.65
N PHE A 224 -7.40 11.21 -10.53
CA PHE A 224 -8.61 10.38 -10.40
C PHE A 224 -9.87 11.18 -10.09
N VAL A 225 -9.78 12.26 -9.32
CA VAL A 225 -10.93 13.12 -8.99
C VAL A 225 -10.52 14.58 -8.92
N SER A 226 -11.46 15.47 -9.22
CA SER A 226 -11.31 16.91 -9.04
C SER A 226 -12.70 17.49 -8.75
N PRO A 227 -13.05 17.69 -7.46
CA PRO A 227 -14.37 18.18 -7.07
C PRO A 227 -14.75 19.55 -7.68
N THR A 228 -13.76 20.34 -8.08
CA THR A 228 -13.95 21.66 -8.71
C THR A 228 -14.10 21.58 -10.24
N ALA A 229 -13.74 20.45 -10.86
CA ALA A 229 -13.86 20.26 -12.30
C ALA A 229 -15.33 20.24 -12.74
N ARG A 230 -15.59 20.85 -13.89
CA ARG A 230 -16.94 20.95 -14.49
C ARG A 230 -17.02 20.35 -15.89
N THR A 231 -15.87 19.97 -16.44
CA THR A 231 -15.71 19.39 -17.78
C THR A 231 -14.72 18.24 -17.69
N VAL A 232 -14.76 17.32 -18.65
CA VAL A 232 -13.81 16.21 -18.73
C VAL A 232 -12.36 16.70 -18.77
N ARG A 233 -11.45 15.84 -18.31
CA ARG A 233 -10.04 16.20 -18.09
C ARG A 233 -9.13 15.24 -18.85
N GLU A 234 -8.15 15.79 -19.56
CA GLU A 234 -7.16 15.00 -20.31
C GLU A 234 -6.22 14.21 -19.40
N THR A 235 -6.02 14.67 -18.17
CA THR A 235 -5.14 14.01 -17.17
C THR A 235 -5.84 12.91 -16.38
N TYR A 236 -7.13 12.65 -16.64
CA TYR A 236 -7.89 11.62 -15.92
C TYR A 236 -7.34 10.22 -16.21
N ARG A 237 -7.14 9.43 -15.15
CA ARG A 237 -6.58 8.08 -15.24
C ARG A 237 -7.52 6.97 -14.74
N GLY A 238 -8.68 7.30 -14.21
CA GLY A 238 -9.59 6.30 -13.66
C GLY A 238 -10.33 5.47 -14.73
N PRO A 239 -11.25 4.59 -14.31
CA PRO A 239 -12.13 3.84 -15.21
C PRO A 239 -12.83 4.74 -16.22
N SER A 240 -12.79 4.35 -17.50
CA SER A 240 -13.40 5.09 -18.62
C SER A 240 -14.05 4.13 -19.61
N LEU A 241 -14.81 4.64 -20.59
CA LEU A 241 -15.44 3.79 -21.61
C LEU A 241 -14.42 3.00 -22.46
N ASP A 242 -13.22 3.55 -22.64
CA ASP A 242 -12.17 3.06 -23.53
C ASP A 242 -10.93 2.50 -22.81
N HIS A 243 -10.93 2.47 -21.47
CA HIS A 243 -9.84 1.89 -20.69
C HIS A 243 -9.70 0.39 -21.00
N SER A 244 -8.47 -0.09 -21.22
CA SER A 244 -8.18 -1.50 -21.57
C SER A 244 -8.68 -2.51 -20.53
N ASP A 245 -8.32 -2.28 -19.26
CA ASP A 245 -8.55 -3.24 -18.17
C ASP A 245 -9.69 -2.85 -17.22
N PHE A 246 -10.02 -1.55 -17.17
CA PHE A 246 -11.05 -0.98 -16.29
C PHE A 246 -12.08 -0.21 -17.10
N SER A 247 -12.61 -0.84 -18.15
CA SER A 247 -13.66 -0.24 -18.97
C SER A 247 -14.96 -0.07 -18.18
N ILE A 248 -15.68 1.01 -18.42
CA ILE A 248 -17.07 1.18 -18.01
C ILE A 248 -17.95 0.62 -19.13
N ASP A 249 -18.70 -0.44 -18.84
CA ASP A 249 -19.63 -1.00 -19.81
C ASP A 249 -20.86 -0.09 -19.95
N ALA A 250 -21.01 0.54 -21.11
CA ALA A 250 -22.14 1.42 -21.39
C ALA A 250 -23.51 0.70 -21.27
N GLN A 251 -23.56 -0.62 -21.46
CA GLN A 251 -24.78 -1.41 -21.31
C GLN A 251 -25.22 -1.54 -19.84
N LEU A 252 -24.27 -1.40 -18.90
CA LEU A 252 -24.50 -1.48 -17.46
C LEU A 252 -24.73 -0.12 -16.80
N LEU A 253 -24.81 0.99 -17.55
CA LEU A 253 -25.07 2.32 -16.98
C LEU A 253 -26.30 2.38 -16.05
N PRO A 254 -27.44 1.76 -16.38
CA PRO A 254 -28.58 1.70 -15.46
C PRO A 254 -28.31 0.88 -14.19
N VAL A 255 -27.40 -0.11 -14.26
CA VAL A 255 -27.03 -1.02 -13.16
C VAL A 255 -26.02 -0.36 -12.23
N TYR A 256 -25.06 0.40 -12.77
CA TYR A 256 -24.07 1.11 -11.95
C TYR A 256 -24.71 2.14 -11.02
N SER A 257 -25.85 2.72 -11.42
CA SER A 257 -26.55 3.76 -10.66
C SER A 257 -25.63 4.92 -10.25
N PHE A 258 -24.76 5.37 -11.17
CA PHE A 258 -23.84 6.48 -10.91
C PHE A 258 -24.56 7.77 -10.50
N ASP A 259 -23.96 8.50 -9.57
CA ASP A 259 -24.42 9.81 -9.14
C ASP A 259 -23.83 10.89 -10.06
N PHE A 260 -24.67 11.50 -10.90
CA PHE A 260 -24.29 12.59 -11.80
C PHE A 260 -24.45 14.00 -11.17
N THR A 261 -24.93 14.09 -9.93
CA THR A 261 -25.13 15.39 -9.28
C THR A 261 -23.80 16.06 -8.95
N ASN A 262 -23.79 17.39 -8.87
CA ASN A 262 -22.63 18.18 -8.43
C ASN A 262 -21.29 17.84 -9.13
N ASN A 263 -21.35 17.48 -10.42
CA ASN A 263 -20.18 17.07 -11.22
C ASN A 263 -19.42 15.86 -10.66
N ARG A 264 -20.10 14.97 -9.91
CA ARG A 264 -19.54 13.69 -9.44
C ARG A 264 -19.28 12.69 -10.56
N MET A 265 -19.82 12.97 -11.75
CA MET A 265 -19.45 12.38 -13.04
C MET A 265 -19.12 13.52 -14.00
N LEU A 266 -18.08 13.35 -14.81
CA LEU A 266 -17.78 14.24 -15.93
C LEU A 266 -17.95 13.45 -17.23
N TRP A 267 -18.54 14.06 -18.25
CA TRP A 267 -18.87 13.34 -19.48
C TRP A 267 -18.96 14.27 -20.70
N GLU A 268 -18.87 13.68 -21.88
CA GLU A 268 -19.15 14.31 -23.18
C GLU A 268 -20.09 13.43 -24.01
N GLY A 269 -20.75 14.04 -25.00
CA GLY A 269 -21.66 13.36 -25.91
C GLY A 269 -23.13 13.70 -25.66
N THR A 270 -24.03 12.75 -25.91
CA THR A 270 -25.46 12.87 -25.58
C THR A 270 -25.88 11.77 -24.61
N PRO A 271 -27.04 11.87 -23.93
CA PRO A 271 -27.53 10.81 -23.06
C PRO A 271 -27.65 9.44 -23.74
N GLU A 272 -27.91 9.44 -25.06
CA GLU A 272 -28.04 8.22 -25.88
C GLU A 272 -26.70 7.74 -26.44
N ASN A 273 -25.67 8.59 -26.43
CA ASN A 273 -24.35 8.31 -26.99
C ASN A 273 -23.26 9.08 -26.25
N LEU A 274 -22.84 8.52 -25.10
CA LEU A 274 -21.72 9.04 -24.32
C LEU A 274 -20.41 8.76 -25.05
N THR A 275 -19.61 9.79 -25.29
CA THR A 275 -18.30 9.66 -25.94
C THR A 275 -17.16 9.66 -24.94
N VAL A 276 -17.34 10.30 -23.79
CA VAL A 276 -16.39 10.31 -22.67
C VAL A 276 -17.18 10.19 -21.38
N LEU A 277 -16.65 9.41 -20.42
CA LEU A 277 -17.20 9.27 -19.08
C LEU A 277 -16.05 9.14 -18.08
N GLN A 278 -16.07 9.95 -17.02
CA GLN A 278 -15.06 10.00 -15.98
C GLN A 278 -15.72 10.01 -14.61
N LEU A 279 -15.31 9.08 -13.74
CA LEU A 279 -15.74 9.03 -12.36
C LEU A 279 -15.04 10.16 -11.59
N ASN A 280 -15.80 11.11 -11.04
CA ASN A 280 -15.24 12.31 -10.39
C ASN A 280 -15.60 12.40 -8.90
N HIS A 281 -15.89 11.25 -8.28
CA HIS A 281 -16.18 11.10 -6.86
C HIS A 281 -15.99 9.65 -6.40
N ALA A 282 -15.42 9.42 -5.22
CA ALA A 282 -15.14 8.08 -4.67
C ALA A 282 -16.37 7.16 -4.63
N ALA A 283 -17.54 7.64 -4.20
CA ALA A 283 -18.81 6.91 -4.31
C ALA A 283 -19.10 6.29 -5.70
N ASN A 284 -18.71 6.92 -6.81
CA ASN A 284 -18.90 6.34 -8.14
C ASN A 284 -17.86 5.26 -8.48
N TYR A 285 -16.64 5.35 -7.92
CA TYR A 285 -15.68 4.25 -7.96
C TYR A 285 -16.20 3.04 -7.15
N ALA A 286 -16.77 3.28 -5.96
CA ALA A 286 -17.38 2.23 -5.14
C ALA A 286 -18.45 1.45 -5.93
N ARG A 287 -19.38 2.17 -6.56
CA ARG A 287 -20.43 1.61 -7.44
C ARG A 287 -19.82 0.82 -8.60
N TYR A 288 -18.92 1.43 -9.36
CA TYR A 288 -18.28 0.81 -10.52
C TYR A 288 -17.62 -0.52 -10.15
N HIS A 289 -16.77 -0.54 -9.13
CA HIS A 289 -16.02 -1.73 -8.77
C HIS A 289 -16.90 -2.81 -8.16
N LEU A 290 -17.88 -2.47 -7.34
CA LEU A 290 -18.80 -3.45 -6.77
C LEU A 290 -19.69 -4.10 -7.84
N VAL A 291 -20.28 -3.31 -8.73
CA VAL A 291 -21.07 -3.85 -9.85
C VAL A 291 -20.19 -4.75 -10.72
N SER A 292 -18.95 -4.33 -10.99
CA SER A 292 -18.01 -5.16 -11.76
C SER A 292 -17.65 -6.48 -11.04
N LEU A 293 -17.51 -6.47 -9.70
CA LEU A 293 -17.29 -7.70 -8.92
C LEU A 293 -18.48 -8.65 -9.05
N VAL A 294 -19.70 -8.12 -8.92
CA VAL A 294 -20.93 -8.91 -9.03
C VAL A 294 -21.13 -9.43 -10.45
N GLU A 295 -20.77 -8.66 -11.48
CA GLU A 295 -20.75 -9.13 -12.87
C GLU A 295 -19.76 -10.27 -13.09
N THR A 296 -18.56 -10.20 -12.51
CA THR A 296 -17.61 -11.31 -12.54
C THR A 296 -18.19 -12.55 -11.87
N LEU A 297 -18.85 -12.40 -10.72
CA LEU A 297 -19.55 -13.52 -10.06
C LEU A 297 -20.66 -14.08 -10.97
N ARG A 298 -21.51 -13.21 -11.55
CA ARG A 298 -22.60 -13.61 -12.45
C ARG A 298 -22.12 -14.44 -13.65
N GLN A 299 -20.94 -14.11 -14.16
CA GLN A 299 -20.32 -14.76 -15.32
C GLN A 299 -19.50 -16.00 -14.95
N SER A 300 -19.31 -16.28 -13.66
CA SER A 300 -18.57 -17.45 -13.18
C SER A 300 -19.36 -18.75 -13.33
N ASP A 301 -18.65 -19.89 -13.33
CA ASP A 301 -19.28 -21.21 -13.39
C ASP A 301 -19.99 -21.55 -12.08
N ASN A 302 -21.31 -21.81 -12.15
CA ASN A 302 -22.17 -22.17 -11.02
C ASN A 302 -22.03 -21.21 -9.82
N PRO A 303 -22.38 -19.91 -9.97
CA PRO A 303 -22.15 -18.92 -8.95
C PRO A 303 -22.91 -19.22 -7.66
N LEU A 304 -22.23 -19.08 -6.53
CA LEU A 304 -22.87 -19.06 -5.22
C LEU A 304 -23.34 -17.63 -4.88
N PRO A 305 -24.40 -17.48 -4.06
CA PRO A 305 -24.77 -16.18 -3.54
C PRO A 305 -23.61 -15.53 -2.78
N LEU A 306 -23.28 -14.30 -3.14
CA LEU A 306 -22.32 -13.46 -2.41
C LEU A 306 -22.85 -13.21 -1.00
N GLN A 307 -22.18 -13.72 0.01
CA GLN A 307 -22.57 -13.56 1.42
C GLN A 307 -21.65 -12.59 2.19
N TYR A 308 -20.39 -12.48 1.79
CA TYR A 308 -19.39 -11.64 2.45
C TYR A 308 -18.66 -10.77 1.44
N LEU A 309 -18.35 -9.54 1.84
CA LEU A 309 -17.54 -8.61 1.06
C LEU A 309 -16.39 -8.09 1.92
N VAL A 310 -15.17 -8.52 1.64
CA VAL A 310 -13.96 -8.04 2.31
C VAL A 310 -13.54 -6.69 1.74
N LEU A 311 -13.42 -5.71 2.63
CA LEU A 311 -12.92 -4.36 2.34
C LEU A 311 -11.38 -4.37 2.46
N GLY A 312 -10.70 -4.97 1.49
CA GLY A 312 -9.26 -5.17 1.44
C GLY A 312 -8.41 -3.93 1.14
N CYS A 313 -8.83 -2.76 1.59
CA CYS A 313 -8.10 -1.50 1.51
C CYS A 313 -8.54 -0.58 2.65
N THR A 314 -7.59 0.16 3.23
CA THR A 314 -7.81 1.07 4.36
C THR A 314 -8.79 2.21 4.05
N HIS A 315 -8.99 2.53 2.77
CA HIS A 315 -9.90 3.58 2.30
C HIS A 315 -11.35 3.16 2.14
N TYR A 316 -11.63 1.88 1.92
CA TYR A 316 -12.98 1.44 1.53
C TYR A 316 -14.04 1.57 2.64
N PRO A 317 -13.68 1.50 3.94
CA PRO A 317 -14.64 1.81 5.01
C PRO A 317 -15.30 3.19 4.90
N TYR A 318 -14.63 4.20 4.31
CA TYR A 318 -15.23 5.53 4.09
C TYR A 318 -16.44 5.50 3.12
N GLU A 319 -16.54 4.49 2.28
CA GLU A 319 -17.61 4.33 1.27
C GLU A 319 -18.50 3.12 1.58
N LYS A 320 -18.45 2.60 2.82
CA LYS A 320 -19.24 1.44 3.28
C LYS A 320 -20.74 1.61 3.00
N ALA A 321 -21.30 2.78 3.32
CA ALA A 321 -22.72 3.05 3.10
C ALA A 321 -23.11 2.99 1.62
N VAL A 322 -22.24 3.46 0.73
CA VAL A 322 -22.46 3.40 -0.73
C VAL A 322 -22.37 1.96 -1.24
N LEU A 323 -21.46 1.16 -0.71
CA LEU A 323 -21.36 -0.27 -1.04
C LEU A 323 -22.62 -1.03 -0.60
N GLU A 324 -23.12 -0.79 0.61
CA GLU A 324 -24.36 -1.38 1.13
C GLU A 324 -25.58 -0.97 0.29
N GLU A 325 -25.71 0.32 -0.03
CA GLU A 325 -26.76 0.83 -0.92
C GLU A 325 -26.69 0.17 -2.31
N THR A 326 -25.49 0.01 -2.86
CA THR A 326 -25.28 -0.59 -4.18
C THR A 326 -25.65 -2.08 -4.17
N LEU A 327 -25.29 -2.84 -3.14
CA LEU A 327 -25.71 -4.24 -2.99
C LEU A 327 -27.24 -4.36 -2.94
N GLN A 328 -27.90 -3.47 -2.20
CA GLN A 328 -29.36 -3.43 -2.12
C GLN A 328 -29.98 -3.03 -3.46
N HIS A 329 -29.41 -2.05 -4.16
CA HIS A 329 -29.82 -1.64 -5.49
C HIS A 329 -29.75 -2.81 -6.46
N LEU A 330 -28.59 -3.50 -6.54
CA LEU A 330 -28.40 -4.64 -7.42
C LEU A 330 -29.42 -5.75 -7.14
N ARG A 331 -29.61 -6.15 -5.89
CA ARG A 331 -30.58 -7.21 -5.51
C ARG A 331 -32.02 -6.86 -5.92
N ASN A 332 -32.37 -5.57 -5.95
CA ASN A 332 -33.69 -5.07 -6.33
C ASN A 332 -33.80 -4.66 -7.80
N TYR A 333 -32.69 -4.65 -8.54
CA TYR A 333 -32.67 -4.24 -9.94
C TYR A 333 -33.59 -5.15 -10.77
N GLU A 334 -34.45 -4.52 -11.53
CA GLU A 334 -35.34 -5.15 -12.51
C GLU A 334 -34.88 -4.68 -13.88
N ASP A 335 -34.52 -5.62 -14.76
CA ASP A 335 -34.12 -5.29 -16.11
C ASP A 335 -35.37 -4.92 -16.96
N PRO A 336 -35.19 -4.39 -18.19
CA PRO A 336 -36.32 -4.01 -19.04
C PRO A 336 -37.24 -5.17 -19.43
N GLN A 337 -36.83 -6.43 -19.21
CA GLN A 337 -37.63 -7.63 -19.46
C GLN A 337 -38.47 -8.04 -18.24
N GLY A 338 -38.26 -7.40 -17.08
CA GLY A 338 -38.93 -7.71 -15.83
C GLY A 338 -38.20 -8.78 -15.01
N ASP A 339 -36.98 -9.15 -15.40
CA ASP A 339 -36.17 -10.15 -14.70
C ASP A 339 -35.29 -9.47 -13.64
N HIS A 340 -34.90 -10.23 -12.62
CA HIS A 340 -34.03 -9.76 -11.53
C HIS A 340 -32.67 -10.47 -11.57
N PRO A 341 -31.75 -10.08 -12.47
CA PRO A 341 -30.54 -10.85 -12.78
C PRO A 341 -29.57 -11.02 -11.60
N TYR A 342 -29.65 -10.15 -10.59
CA TYR A 342 -28.74 -10.16 -9.44
C TYR A 342 -29.38 -10.71 -8.14
N ARG A 343 -30.69 -10.93 -8.12
CA ARG A 343 -31.42 -11.20 -6.87
C ARG A 343 -30.93 -12.47 -6.17
N ASP A 344 -30.63 -13.51 -6.93
CA ASP A 344 -30.18 -14.79 -6.36
C ASP A 344 -28.65 -14.89 -6.28
N LEU A 345 -27.92 -13.94 -6.89
CA LEU A 345 -26.45 -13.86 -6.84
C LEU A 345 -25.92 -13.12 -5.60
N ILE A 346 -26.76 -12.31 -4.96
CA ILE A 346 -26.40 -11.52 -3.78
C ILE A 346 -27.25 -12.04 -2.64
N ALA A 347 -26.69 -12.43 -1.50
CA ALA A 347 -27.50 -12.87 -0.36
C ALA A 347 -28.43 -11.75 0.16
N PRO A 348 -29.54 -12.08 0.87
CA PRO A 348 -30.41 -11.05 1.46
C PRO A 348 -29.69 -10.09 2.41
N HIS A 349 -28.63 -10.57 3.07
CA HIS A 349 -27.71 -9.77 3.86
C HIS A 349 -26.28 -10.15 3.44
N VAL A 350 -25.51 -9.16 2.99
CA VAL A 350 -24.09 -9.32 2.73
C VAL A 350 -23.34 -8.66 3.88
N GLN A 351 -22.49 -9.41 4.55
CA GLN A 351 -21.67 -8.88 5.62
C GLN A 351 -20.40 -8.25 5.06
N LEU A 352 -20.23 -6.95 5.28
CA LEU A 352 -19.01 -6.24 4.92
C LEU A 352 -17.97 -6.46 6.03
N ILE A 353 -16.83 -7.03 5.65
CA ILE A 353 -15.74 -7.35 6.57
C ILE A 353 -14.70 -6.25 6.47
N ASP A 354 -14.51 -5.53 7.56
CA ASP A 354 -13.41 -4.58 7.75
C ASP A 354 -12.25 -5.29 8.46
N PRO A 355 -11.09 -5.49 7.79
CA PRO A 355 -9.92 -6.12 8.40
C PRO A 355 -9.36 -5.39 9.63
N ALA A 356 -9.66 -4.09 9.79
CA ALA A 356 -9.12 -3.26 10.87
C ALA A 356 -9.48 -3.78 12.27
N LEU A 357 -10.74 -4.18 12.48
CA LEU A 357 -11.22 -4.64 13.78
C LEU A 357 -10.56 -5.95 14.21
N GLU A 358 -10.40 -6.89 13.28
CA GLU A 358 -9.77 -8.18 13.58
C GLU A 358 -8.25 -8.03 13.79
N THR A 359 -7.64 -7.04 13.13
CA THR A 359 -6.22 -6.70 13.36
C THR A 359 -5.97 -6.32 14.82
N ALA A 360 -6.90 -5.58 15.45
CA ALA A 360 -6.83 -5.25 16.87
C ALA A 360 -6.86 -6.50 17.77
N ARG A 361 -7.71 -7.49 17.44
CA ARG A 361 -7.81 -8.75 18.19
C ARG A 361 -6.55 -9.61 18.05
N GLN A 362 -5.99 -9.70 16.85
CA GLN A 362 -4.74 -10.43 16.61
C GLN A 362 -3.55 -9.76 17.32
N LEU A 363 -3.48 -8.43 17.29
CA LEU A 363 -2.47 -7.67 18.04
C LEU A 363 -2.58 -7.92 19.55
N TYR A 364 -3.79 -7.86 20.12
CA TYR A 364 -4.01 -8.19 21.53
C TYR A 364 -3.56 -9.60 21.89
N THR A 365 -3.91 -10.58 21.04
CA THR A 365 -3.52 -11.99 21.25
C THR A 365 -2.00 -12.13 21.23
N GLN A 366 -1.34 -11.55 20.22
CA GLN A 366 0.11 -11.59 20.10
C GLN A 366 0.82 -10.97 21.30
N LEU A 367 0.40 -9.78 21.73
CA LEU A 367 1.00 -9.11 22.90
C LEU A 367 0.74 -9.87 24.20
N THR A 368 -0.39 -10.55 24.32
CA THR A 368 -0.70 -11.40 25.48
C THR A 368 0.24 -12.61 25.51
N ASP A 369 0.38 -13.31 24.39
CA ASP A 369 1.24 -14.50 24.29
C ASP A 369 2.71 -14.17 24.56
N ASP A 370 3.15 -12.99 24.11
CA ASP A 370 4.52 -12.51 24.33
C ASP A 370 4.73 -11.86 25.71
N ASN A 371 3.68 -11.73 26.53
CA ASN A 371 3.68 -11.00 27.82
C ASN A 371 4.12 -9.53 27.68
N LEU A 372 3.74 -8.87 26.59
CA LEU A 372 4.14 -7.51 26.23
C LEU A 372 3.05 -6.45 26.39
N LEU A 373 1.87 -6.81 26.90
CA LEU A 373 0.84 -5.82 27.26
C LEU A 373 1.38 -4.82 28.29
N THR A 374 1.07 -3.55 28.09
CA THR A 374 1.40 -2.47 29.03
C THR A 374 0.73 -2.66 30.38
N THR A 375 1.34 -2.10 31.43
CA THR A 375 0.73 -1.98 32.76
C THR A 375 0.23 -0.57 33.04
N ALA A 376 0.38 0.34 32.09
CA ALA A 376 -0.04 1.72 32.19
C ALA A 376 -1.56 1.82 32.44
N THR A 377 -1.94 2.75 33.32
CA THR A 377 -3.34 3.11 33.59
C THR A 377 -3.70 4.49 33.03
N THR A 378 -2.71 5.16 32.43
CA THR A 378 -2.90 6.42 31.73
C THR A 378 -3.59 6.19 30.38
N PRO A 379 -4.32 7.19 29.84
CA PRO A 379 -4.83 7.11 28.49
C PRO A 379 -3.70 6.90 27.48
N SER A 380 -3.99 6.13 26.43
CA SER A 380 -3.10 5.94 25.28
C SER A 380 -2.64 7.26 24.68
N THR A 381 -1.38 7.32 24.27
CA THR A 381 -0.84 8.43 23.48
C THR A 381 -0.34 7.93 22.12
N ALA A 382 -0.16 8.85 21.18
CA ALA A 382 0.37 8.50 19.86
C ALA A 382 1.24 9.63 19.28
N ALA A 383 2.34 9.25 18.63
CA ALA A 383 3.12 10.13 17.76
C ALA A 383 2.79 9.81 16.29
N PHE A 384 2.67 10.84 15.45
CA PHE A 384 2.23 10.69 14.06
C PHE A 384 3.24 11.30 13.12
N TYR A 385 3.71 10.49 12.19
CA TYR A 385 4.72 10.84 11.19
C TYR A 385 4.19 10.60 9.78
N ILE A 386 4.56 11.49 8.87
CA ILE A 386 4.25 11.39 7.45
C ILE A 386 5.53 11.58 6.64
N SER A 387 5.64 10.83 5.54
CA SER A 387 6.73 11.02 4.61
C SER A 387 6.38 12.10 3.59
N VAL A 388 7.32 13.02 3.34
CA VAL A 388 7.18 14.10 2.35
C VAL A 388 8.39 14.12 1.42
N PRO A 389 8.23 14.46 0.13
CA PRO A 389 9.38 14.70 -0.72
C PRO A 389 10.28 15.81 -0.15
N ILE A 390 11.59 15.59 -0.15
CA ILE A 390 12.55 16.69 0.02
C ILE A 390 12.30 17.69 -1.10
N LEU A 391 12.20 18.99 -0.86
CA LEU A 391 12.02 19.97 -1.93
C LEU A 391 13.37 20.26 -2.61
N ASP A 392 13.36 20.58 -3.91
CA ASP A 392 14.61 20.92 -4.64
C ASP A 392 15.32 22.15 -4.04
N THR A 393 14.60 22.98 -3.28
CA THR A 393 15.15 24.14 -2.55
C THR A 393 15.90 23.78 -1.26
N ASP A 394 15.69 22.56 -0.73
CA ASP A 394 16.29 22.06 0.51
C ASP A 394 17.48 21.12 0.25
N ALA A 395 17.79 20.84 -1.03
CA ALA A 395 18.98 20.10 -1.42
C ALA A 395 20.23 20.94 -1.15
N ALA A 396 20.91 20.68 -0.02
CA ALA A 396 22.27 21.20 0.19
C ALA A 396 23.17 20.77 -0.99
N PRO A 397 24.07 21.64 -1.48
CA PRO A 397 24.94 21.28 -2.60
C PRO A 397 25.81 20.08 -2.22
N THR A 398 25.76 19.03 -3.04
CA THR A 398 26.60 17.84 -2.93
C THR A 398 28.06 18.21 -2.67
N PRO A 399 28.74 17.59 -1.68
CA PRO A 399 30.17 17.79 -1.52
C PRO A 399 30.87 17.09 -2.69
N SER A 400 31.43 17.88 -3.60
CA SER A 400 32.36 17.37 -4.61
C SER A 400 33.61 16.86 -3.88
N GLY A 401 33.84 15.56 -3.99
CA GLY A 401 35.05 14.94 -3.47
C GLY A 401 36.29 15.50 -4.17
N SER A 402 37.17 16.10 -3.39
CA SER A 402 38.61 15.90 -3.60
C SER A 402 39.26 15.65 -2.25
N ALA A 403 39.85 14.47 -2.13
CA ALA A 403 40.66 14.08 -0.99
C ALA A 403 42.00 14.81 -1.05
N ALA A 404 42.39 15.47 0.05
CA ALA A 404 43.79 15.57 0.44
C ALA A 404 43.91 15.81 1.95
N SER A 405 44.74 14.97 2.55
CA SER A 405 45.05 14.81 3.96
C SER A 405 45.84 15.96 4.61
N ALA A 406 45.58 16.14 5.91
CA ALA A 406 46.51 16.44 7.01
C ALA A 406 47.30 17.77 7.05
N GLY A 407 47.22 18.43 8.22
CA GLY A 407 48.41 19.06 8.85
C GLY A 407 48.33 20.55 9.21
N SER A 408 48.05 20.80 10.50
CA SER A 408 48.53 21.90 11.38
C SER A 408 49.01 23.26 10.82
N ALA A 409 48.40 24.31 11.38
CA ALA A 409 48.99 25.50 12.01
C ALA A 409 49.91 26.48 11.23
N ALA A 410 49.50 27.75 11.35
CA ALA A 410 50.30 28.97 11.52
C ALA A 410 50.88 29.74 10.30
N SER A 411 50.35 30.97 10.16
CA SER A 411 51.01 32.26 9.93
C SER A 411 51.87 32.53 8.68
N ALA A 412 51.44 33.59 7.97
CA ALA A 412 52.20 34.72 7.42
C ALA A 412 53.27 34.48 6.34
N GLY A 413 53.21 35.29 5.26
CA GLY A 413 54.38 35.62 4.46
C GLY A 413 54.17 35.76 2.94
N SER A 414 53.91 36.99 2.52
CA SER A 414 54.38 37.70 1.32
C SER A 414 54.92 36.97 0.07
N ALA A 415 54.52 37.56 -1.06
CA ALA A 415 55.35 38.00 -2.19
C ALA A 415 55.67 37.04 -3.36
N ALA A 416 55.05 37.39 -4.49
CA ALA A 416 55.70 37.88 -5.72
C ALA A 416 56.21 36.91 -6.80
N SER A 417 55.80 37.30 -8.02
CA SER A 417 56.49 37.18 -9.31
C SER A 417 56.56 35.81 -9.96
N ALA A 418 56.62 35.64 -11.28
CA ALA A 418 56.26 36.42 -12.47
C ALA A 418 56.66 35.52 -13.65
N ALA A 419 55.95 35.63 -14.78
CA ALA A 419 56.43 35.32 -16.13
C ALA A 419 56.82 33.85 -16.44
N SER A 420 56.72 33.30 -17.64
CA SER A 420 56.22 33.75 -18.94
C SER A 420 56.29 32.55 -19.87
N ALA A 421 55.25 32.41 -20.70
CA ALA A 421 55.28 32.17 -22.15
C ALA A 421 56.21 31.11 -22.77
N GLY A 422 55.61 30.25 -23.61
CA GLY A 422 56.31 29.45 -24.63
C GLY A 422 55.34 28.69 -25.53
N SER A 423 54.96 29.30 -26.66
CA SER A 423 54.35 28.67 -27.85
C SER A 423 55.33 27.64 -28.47
N ALA A 424 55.04 26.72 -29.38
CA ALA A 424 54.03 26.60 -30.44
C ALA A 424 54.12 25.17 -31.07
N ALA A 425 53.12 24.84 -31.91
CA ALA A 425 53.19 24.02 -33.15
C ALA A 425 53.45 22.50 -33.01
N SER A 426 52.47 21.60 -33.22
CA SER A 426 51.78 21.16 -34.46
C SER A 426 52.41 19.93 -35.13
N ALA A 427 51.62 18.84 -35.24
CA ALA A 427 51.30 18.09 -36.49
C ALA A 427 51.09 16.57 -36.25
N GLY A 428 50.02 16.02 -36.85
CA GLY A 428 50.06 14.68 -37.46
C GLY A 428 49.26 13.54 -36.83
N SER A 429 47.95 13.49 -37.10
CA SER A 429 47.20 12.33 -37.63
C SER A 429 47.60 10.89 -37.23
N ALA A 430 46.69 10.18 -36.55
CA ALA A 430 46.22 8.85 -37.00
C ALA A 430 44.87 8.51 -36.35
N ALA A 431 43.90 8.12 -37.18
CA ALA A 431 42.58 7.67 -36.80
C ALA A 431 42.60 6.24 -36.23
N SER A 432 41.80 5.97 -35.22
CA SER A 432 41.23 4.63 -34.97
C SER A 432 39.79 4.77 -34.49
N ALA A 433 38.86 4.33 -35.34
CA ALA A 433 37.54 3.86 -34.96
C ALA A 433 37.69 2.87 -33.77
N GLY A 434 36.87 2.89 -32.72
CA GLY A 434 35.43 2.91 -32.74
C GLY A 434 34.97 1.67 -31.98
N SER A 435 34.75 1.81 -30.68
CA SER A 435 33.96 0.90 -29.86
C SER A 435 33.13 1.77 -28.93
N ALA A 436 31.98 2.23 -29.43
CA ALA A 436 30.98 2.87 -28.60
C ALA A 436 30.41 1.79 -27.66
N GLU A 437 30.77 1.85 -26.39
CA GLU A 437 29.97 1.27 -25.31
C GLU A 437 28.52 1.76 -25.48
N PRO A 438 27.50 0.92 -25.30
CA PRO A 438 26.13 1.36 -25.36
C PRO A 438 25.90 2.30 -24.18
N VAL A 439 25.92 3.60 -24.44
CA VAL A 439 25.40 4.59 -23.50
C VAL A 439 23.91 4.32 -23.44
N ILE A 440 23.48 3.58 -22.42
CA ILE A 440 22.09 3.56 -21.99
C ILE A 440 21.78 5.03 -21.66
N SER A 441 21.07 5.70 -22.57
CA SER A 441 20.54 7.02 -22.28
C SER A 441 19.48 6.83 -21.21
N VAL A 442 19.88 7.02 -19.95
CA VAL A 442 18.92 7.28 -18.89
C VAL A 442 18.13 8.50 -19.35
N PRO A 443 16.80 8.40 -19.54
CA PRO A 443 16.00 9.58 -19.85
C PRO A 443 16.31 10.66 -18.80
N ALA A 444 16.37 11.93 -19.21
CA ALA A 444 16.41 13.03 -18.27
C ALA A 444 15.36 12.78 -17.17
N PRO A 445 15.66 12.97 -15.88
CA PRO A 445 14.70 12.67 -14.83
C PRO A 445 13.43 13.43 -15.17
N ALA A 446 12.32 12.70 -15.30
CA ALA A 446 11.00 13.33 -15.29
C ALA A 446 10.97 14.27 -14.08
N GLU A 447 10.37 15.45 -14.23
CA GLU A 447 10.27 16.42 -13.13
C GLU A 447 9.92 15.68 -11.84
N ARG A 448 10.79 15.79 -10.84
CA ARG A 448 10.69 14.96 -9.64
C ARG A 448 9.40 15.27 -8.89
N LEU A 449 9.06 16.55 -8.81
CA LEU A 449 7.93 17.09 -8.09
C LEU A 449 6.89 17.67 -9.04
N ASP A 450 5.60 17.50 -8.72
CA ASP A 450 4.50 18.20 -9.36
C ASP A 450 4.37 19.64 -8.83
N SER A 451 3.39 20.40 -9.33
CA SER A 451 3.13 21.77 -8.90
C SER A 451 2.70 21.90 -7.43
N LEU A 452 2.41 20.79 -6.75
CA LEU A 452 2.04 20.72 -5.33
C LEU A 452 3.20 20.21 -4.47
N GLY A 453 4.39 19.99 -5.04
CA GLY A 453 5.56 19.47 -4.32
C GLY A 453 5.49 17.97 -4.02
N ARG A 454 4.59 17.22 -4.66
CA ARG A 454 4.46 15.76 -4.52
C ARG A 454 5.29 15.07 -5.59
N PHE A 455 5.75 13.83 -5.37
CA PHE A 455 6.41 13.11 -6.45
C PHE A 455 5.49 12.92 -7.65
N THR A 456 6.01 13.15 -8.86
CA THR A 456 5.27 12.85 -10.08
C THR A 456 5.10 11.35 -10.26
N TYR A 457 4.06 10.93 -10.99
CA TYR A 457 3.82 9.53 -11.34
C TYR A 457 5.08 8.90 -11.97
N ALA A 458 5.64 9.56 -12.98
CA ALA A 458 6.83 9.09 -13.70
C ALA A 458 8.06 8.95 -12.78
N TYR A 459 8.21 9.83 -11.78
CA TYR A 459 9.27 9.69 -10.80
C TYR A 459 9.00 8.53 -9.83
N LYS A 460 7.81 8.45 -9.21
CA LYS A 460 7.45 7.39 -8.26
C LYS A 460 7.73 6.00 -8.82
N TYR A 461 7.18 5.74 -10.01
CA TYR A 461 7.23 4.45 -10.69
C TYR A 461 8.39 4.31 -11.68
N GLY A 462 9.26 5.32 -11.80
CA GLY A 462 10.51 5.25 -12.57
C GLY A 462 11.70 4.75 -11.74
N ARG A 463 11.61 4.83 -10.42
CA ARG A 463 12.70 4.46 -9.49
C ARG A 463 13.06 2.98 -9.55
N THR A 464 14.30 2.67 -9.15
CA THR A 464 14.89 1.33 -9.23
C THR A 464 15.31 0.88 -7.82
N PRO A 465 15.01 -0.36 -7.42
CA PRO A 465 15.43 -0.90 -6.12
C PRO A 465 16.95 -0.96 -6.00
N GLY A 466 17.45 -0.84 -4.77
CA GLY A 466 18.87 -0.84 -4.42
C GLY A 466 19.60 0.48 -4.67
N ILE A 467 18.94 1.47 -5.26
CA ILE A 467 19.48 2.83 -5.37
C ILE A 467 19.00 3.63 -4.16
N PHE A 468 19.85 3.74 -3.14
CA PHE A 468 19.56 4.51 -1.93
C PHE A 468 19.71 6.01 -2.20
N THR A 469 18.61 6.64 -2.59
CA THR A 469 18.48 8.10 -2.64
C THR A 469 17.72 8.60 -1.42
N GLN A 470 18.22 9.67 -0.82
CA GLN A 470 17.52 10.38 0.25
C GLN A 470 16.61 11.42 -0.39
N ASP A 471 15.45 10.99 -0.87
CA ASP A 471 14.49 11.86 -1.57
C ASP A 471 13.31 12.26 -0.70
N VAL A 472 13.19 11.66 0.49
CA VAL A 472 12.04 11.76 1.39
C VAL A 472 12.50 12.13 2.79
N LEU A 473 11.72 12.98 3.47
CA LEU A 473 11.82 13.25 4.90
C LEU A 473 10.63 12.62 5.61
N ILE A 474 10.86 12.04 6.79
CA ILE A 474 9.80 11.66 7.70
C ILE A 474 9.66 12.80 8.71
N VAL A 475 8.49 13.42 8.74
CA VAL A 475 8.21 14.62 9.55
C VAL A 475 6.96 14.40 10.40
N PRO A 476 6.80 15.07 11.56
CA PRO A 476 5.56 15.04 12.30
C PRO A 476 4.37 15.55 11.46
N PHE A 477 3.18 15.04 11.74
CA PHE A 477 1.95 15.58 11.17
C PHE A 477 1.79 17.08 11.47
N SER A 478 1.41 17.85 10.47
CA SER A 478 1.08 19.27 10.60
C SER A 478 0.03 19.69 9.58
N LYS A 479 -0.53 20.90 9.75
CA LYS A 479 -1.46 21.49 8.78
C LYS A 479 -0.76 21.86 7.45
N ASP A 480 0.57 21.87 7.43
CA ASP A 480 1.36 22.22 6.25
C ASP A 480 1.62 20.99 5.36
N ASN A 481 1.58 19.78 5.92
CA ASN A 481 1.88 18.53 5.21
C ASN A 481 0.67 17.59 5.06
N ILE A 482 -0.50 17.96 5.59
CA ILE A 482 -1.77 17.26 5.40
C ILE A 482 -2.79 18.24 4.84
N ASP A 483 -3.41 17.87 3.72
CA ASP A 483 -4.40 18.71 3.06
C ASP A 483 -5.71 18.81 3.87
N ALA A 484 -6.47 19.88 3.62
CA ALA A 484 -7.69 20.18 4.38
C ALA A 484 -8.78 19.11 4.24
N GLU A 485 -8.88 18.45 3.08
CA GLU A 485 -9.89 17.41 2.83
C GLU A 485 -9.55 16.16 3.64
N THR A 486 -8.28 15.76 3.66
CA THR A 486 -7.79 14.70 4.54
C THR A 486 -8.02 15.06 6.01
N ILE A 487 -7.72 16.29 6.45
CA ILE A 487 -8.01 16.72 7.84
C ILE A 487 -9.51 16.58 8.17
N ASP A 488 -10.40 17.00 7.27
CA ASP A 488 -11.84 16.88 7.47
C ASP A 488 -12.30 15.42 7.55
N ARG A 489 -11.68 14.53 6.77
CA ARG A 489 -11.89 13.07 6.88
C ARG A 489 -11.41 12.54 8.22
N LEU A 490 -10.23 12.93 8.70
CA LEU A 490 -9.68 12.47 9.98
C LEU A 490 -10.53 12.90 11.19
N LYS A 491 -11.27 14.01 11.12
CA LYS A 491 -12.22 14.43 12.18
C LYS A 491 -13.34 13.41 12.42
N THR A 492 -13.57 12.50 11.46
CA THR A 492 -14.59 11.45 11.59
C THR A 492 -14.11 10.25 12.41
N LEU A 493 -12.84 10.21 12.81
CA LEU A 493 -12.22 9.15 13.62
C LEU A 493 -12.23 9.56 15.11
N PRO A 494 -13.29 9.27 15.89
CA PRO A 494 -13.45 9.79 17.26
C PRO A 494 -12.36 9.37 18.26
N TYR A 495 -11.66 8.25 18.07
CA TYR A 495 -10.63 7.79 18.99
C TYR A 495 -9.22 8.26 18.61
N THR A 496 -8.95 8.37 17.30
CA THR A 496 -7.66 8.80 16.75
C THR A 496 -7.54 10.32 16.70
N TRP A 497 -8.61 11.03 16.31
CA TRP A 497 -8.61 12.49 16.17
C TRP A 497 -8.14 13.24 17.43
N PRO A 498 -8.57 12.86 18.66
CA PRO A 498 -8.09 13.52 19.87
C PRO A 498 -6.59 13.35 20.14
N LEU A 499 -5.95 12.32 19.55
CA LEU A 499 -4.52 12.07 19.70
C LEU A 499 -3.69 12.87 18.69
N LEU A 500 -4.29 13.28 17.56
CA LEU A 500 -3.65 14.13 16.56
C LEU A 500 -3.43 15.54 17.14
N ARG A 501 -2.19 15.80 17.56
CA ARG A 501 -1.77 17.13 17.97
C ARG A 501 -1.39 17.93 16.73
N TRP A 502 -2.26 18.83 16.32
CA TRP A 502 -1.92 19.84 15.33
C TRP A 502 -1.08 20.89 16.04
N GLU A 503 0.23 20.90 15.82
CA GLU A 503 1.05 22.03 16.27
C GLU A 503 0.49 23.31 15.62
N ASP A 504 -0.11 24.17 16.43
CA ASP A 504 -0.40 25.54 16.04
C ASP A 504 0.93 26.30 16.14
N ASN A 505 1.51 26.66 14.99
CA ASN A 505 2.66 27.58 14.94
C ASN A 505 2.35 28.92 15.61
#